data_AF-A0A373H9Y7-F1
#
_entry.id   AF-A0A373H9Y7-F1
#
_cell.length_a   1.000
_cell.length_b   1.000
_cell.length_c   1.000
_cell.angle_alpha   90.00
_cell.angle_beta   90.00
_cell.angle_gamma   90.00
#
_symmetry.space_group_name_H-M   'P 1'
#
loop_
_entity.id
_entity.type
_entity.pdbx_description
1 polymer ?
#
loop_
_entity_poly.entity_id
_entity_poly.type
_entity_poly.pdbx_seq_one_letter_code
_entity_poly.pdbx_strand_id
1 'polypeptide(L)'
;MHGNRGRLPASAVPLDIKNKIISLYINDFSDANFTHFCEIVESDFGIKISDTTLNNWMRAEDVLSPKARRKTKKALKKKLKERMNDTASEKVRNEIKESINILDEQDAHPRRPRSKYAGEMIQMDASSFHWIEGEV
;
A
#
# COMPACT_ATOMS: atom_id res chain seq x y z
N MET A 1 -7.76 -23.94 30.36
CA MET A 1 -8.54 -23.48 29.19
C MET A 1 -9.36 -22.26 29.62
N HIS A 2 -9.26 -21.11 28.95
CA HIS A 2 -9.92 -19.88 29.37
C HIS A 2 -11.36 -19.79 28.81
N GLY A 3 -12.32 -19.33 29.63
CA GLY A 3 -13.78 -19.41 29.38
C GLY A 3 -14.37 -18.44 28.34
N ASN A 4 -13.56 -17.60 27.71
CA ASN A 4 -14.01 -16.63 26.71
C ASN A 4 -13.78 -17.07 25.26
N ARG A 5 -13.58 -18.37 25.03
CA ARG A 5 -13.34 -18.91 23.69
C ARG A 5 -14.64 -18.84 22.87
N GLY A 6 -14.67 -17.95 21.88
CA GLY A 6 -15.79 -17.81 20.93
C GLY A 6 -16.84 -16.76 21.30
N ARG A 7 -16.72 -16.07 22.43
CA ARG A 7 -17.64 -14.99 22.81
C ARG A 7 -17.16 -13.65 22.27
N LEU A 8 -18.02 -12.94 21.54
CA LEU A 8 -17.75 -11.58 21.09
C LEU A 8 -17.82 -10.60 22.28
N PRO A 9 -16.90 -9.63 22.38
CA PRO A 9 -16.98 -8.59 23.39
C PRO A 9 -18.18 -7.69 23.13
N ALA A 10 -18.74 -7.08 24.19
CA ALA A 10 -19.86 -6.14 24.07
C ALA A 10 -19.49 -4.88 23.25
N SER A 11 -18.19 -4.56 23.16
CA SER A 11 -17.65 -3.47 22.35
C SER A 11 -17.37 -3.85 20.90
N ALA A 12 -17.73 -5.07 20.46
CA ALA A 12 -17.49 -5.50 19.09
C ALA A 12 -18.29 -4.63 18.11
N VAL A 13 -17.61 -4.07 17.11
CA VAL A 13 -18.27 -3.37 16.02
C VAL A 13 -19.08 -4.38 15.19
N PRO A 14 -20.37 -4.12 14.91
CA PRO A 14 -21.18 -4.96 14.02
C PRO A 14 -20.52 -5.21 12.67
N LEU A 15 -20.69 -6.41 12.12
CA LEU A 15 -20.08 -6.81 10.86
C LEU A 15 -20.52 -5.93 9.69
N ASP A 16 -21.79 -5.50 9.68
CA ASP A 16 -22.34 -4.63 8.64
C ASP A 16 -21.63 -3.27 8.60
N ILE A 17 -21.36 -2.69 9.77
CA ILE A 17 -20.63 -1.43 9.90
C ILE A 17 -19.19 -1.60 9.41
N LYS A 18 -18.53 -2.69 9.83
CA LYS A 18 -17.17 -3.01 9.36
C LYS A 18 -17.11 -3.09 7.83
N ASN A 19 -18.02 -3.84 7.20
CA ASN A 19 -18.03 -4.03 5.76
C ASN A 19 -18.33 -2.71 5.03
N LYS A 20 -19.25 -1.90 5.56
CA LYS A 20 -19.53 -0.56 5.04
C LYS A 20 -18.29 0.32 5.04
N ILE A 21 -17.56 0.35 6.15
CA ILE A 21 -16.33 1.15 6.28
C ILE A 21 -15.23 0.69 5.33
N ILE A 22 -15.06 -0.63 5.16
CA ILE A 22 -14.10 -1.18 4.19
C ILE A 22 -14.48 -0.76 2.77
N SER A 23 -15.75 -0.90 2.39
CA SER A 23 -16.22 -0.53 1.06
C SER A 23 -16.07 0.96 0.78
N LEU A 24 -16.34 1.82 1.78
CA LEU A 24 -16.19 3.26 1.67
C LEU A 24 -14.73 3.65 1.39
N TYR A 25 -13.79 3.02 2.11
CA TYR A 25 -12.36 3.28 1.89
C TYR A 25 -11.90 2.89 0.50
N ILE A 26 -12.30 1.71 0.02
CA ILE A 26 -11.85 1.18 -1.27
C ILE A 26 -12.40 2.02 -2.44
N ASN A 27 -13.66 2.47 -2.35
CA ASN A 27 -14.31 3.19 -3.44
C ASN A 27 -13.97 4.69 -3.46
N ASP A 28 -13.99 5.34 -2.29
CA ASP A 28 -14.02 6.81 -2.22
C ASP A 28 -12.75 7.42 -1.59
N PHE A 29 -11.98 6.64 -0.80
CA PHE A 29 -10.88 7.17 0.02
C PHE A 29 -9.57 6.36 -0.08
N SER A 30 -9.31 5.71 -1.21
CA SER A 30 -8.11 4.87 -1.42
C SER A 30 -6.80 5.65 -1.18
N ASP A 31 -6.81 6.96 -1.40
CA ASP A 31 -5.65 7.84 -1.31
C ASP A 31 -5.44 8.41 0.10
N ALA A 32 -6.43 8.25 0.99
CA ALA A 32 -6.32 8.72 2.36
C ALA A 32 -5.43 7.79 3.19
N ASN A 33 -4.64 8.38 4.10
CA ASN A 33 -3.98 7.60 5.13
C ASN A 33 -5.01 7.11 6.17
N PHE A 34 -4.72 6.01 6.87
CA PHE A 34 -5.69 5.41 7.80
C PHE A 34 -6.06 6.31 8.98
N THR A 35 -5.14 7.12 9.48
CA THR A 35 -5.43 8.07 10.56
C THR A 35 -6.44 9.13 10.12
N HIS A 36 -6.26 9.67 8.92
CA HIS A 36 -7.13 10.66 8.32
C HIS A 36 -8.49 10.05 7.96
N PHE A 37 -8.51 8.81 7.48
CA PHE A 37 -9.76 8.10 7.24
C PHE A 37 -10.56 7.89 8.53
N CYS A 38 -9.90 7.58 9.67
CA CYS A 38 -10.60 7.54 10.95
C CYS A 38 -11.24 8.88 11.33
N GLU A 39 -10.56 10.01 11.07
CA GLU A 39 -11.10 11.35 11.31
C GLU A 39 -12.35 11.62 10.45
N ILE A 40 -12.31 11.25 9.16
CA ILE A 40 -13.45 11.38 8.24
C ILE A 40 -14.62 10.52 8.72
N VAL A 41 -14.36 9.27 9.12
CA VAL A 41 -15.41 8.36 9.61
C VAL A 41 -16.05 8.87 10.90
N GLU A 42 -15.28 9.49 11.79
CA GLU A 42 -15.81 10.11 13.01
C GLU A 42 -16.63 11.37 12.69
N SER A 43 -16.17 12.21 11.76
CA SER A 43 -16.85 13.44 11.32
C SER A 43 -18.19 13.15 10.63
N ASP A 44 -18.17 12.29 9.60
CA ASP A 44 -19.31 12.16 8.68
C ASP A 44 -20.32 11.11 9.15
N PHE A 45 -19.85 10.08 9.87
CA PHE A 45 -20.68 8.96 10.31
C PHE A 45 -20.82 8.87 11.84
N GLY A 46 -20.08 9.65 12.62
CA GLY A 46 -20.13 9.61 14.08
C GLY A 46 -19.58 8.32 14.70
N ILE A 47 -18.81 7.54 13.94
CA ILE A 47 -18.30 6.23 14.38
C ILE A 47 -16.83 6.38 14.80
N LYS A 48 -16.56 6.14 16.08
CA LYS A 48 -15.20 6.21 16.62
C LYS A 48 -14.47 4.87 16.49
N ILE A 49 -13.44 4.82 15.66
CA ILE A 49 -12.61 3.64 15.43
C ILE A 49 -11.13 3.99 15.57
N SER A 50 -10.37 3.13 16.23
CA SER A 50 -8.92 3.27 16.28
C SER A 50 -8.27 2.91 14.95
N ASP A 51 -7.21 3.63 14.59
CA ASP A 51 -6.33 3.37 13.46
C ASP A 51 -5.83 1.92 13.42
N THR A 52 -5.51 1.35 14.59
CA THR A 52 -5.07 -0.03 14.78
C THR A 52 -6.14 -1.04 14.36
N THR A 53 -7.40 -0.80 14.73
CA THR A 53 -8.55 -1.64 14.36
C THR A 53 -8.78 -1.60 12.87
N LEU A 54 -8.80 -0.39 12.30
CA LEU A 54 -8.94 -0.18 10.86
C LEU A 54 -7.82 -0.86 10.07
N ASN A 55 -6.56 -0.70 10.50
CA ASN A 55 -5.42 -1.35 9.87
C ASN A 55 -5.50 -2.89 9.95
N ASN A 56 -6.04 -3.46 11.03
CA ASN A 56 -6.27 -4.91 11.11
C ASN A 56 -7.34 -5.38 10.12
N TRP A 57 -8.42 -4.61 9.95
CA TRP A 57 -9.47 -4.92 8.96
C TRP A 57 -8.94 -4.83 7.53
N MET A 58 -8.24 -3.75 7.18
CA MET A 58 -7.66 -3.56 5.85
C MET A 58 -6.63 -4.63 5.51
N ARG A 59 -5.81 -5.05 6.47
CA ARG A 59 -4.84 -6.13 6.28
C ARG A 59 -5.47 -7.50 6.03
N ALA A 60 -6.69 -7.73 6.53
CA ALA A 60 -7.41 -8.97 6.25
C ALA A 60 -7.80 -9.03 4.76
N GLU A 61 -8.16 -7.89 4.18
CA GLU A 61 -8.50 -7.70 2.76
C GLU A 61 -7.26 -7.45 1.88
N ASP A 62 -6.04 -7.65 2.40
CA ASP A 62 -4.78 -7.41 1.67
C ASP A 62 -4.60 -5.94 1.17
N VAL A 63 -5.33 -4.98 1.77
CA VAL A 63 -5.26 -3.54 1.46
C VAL A 63 -4.22 -2.83 2.34
N LEU A 64 -3.40 -1.97 1.74
CA LEU A 64 -2.40 -1.15 2.43
C LEU A 64 -2.69 0.34 2.28
N SER A 65 -2.37 1.10 3.32
CA SER A 65 -2.38 2.56 3.24
C SER A 65 -1.35 3.06 2.20
N PRO A 66 -1.62 4.17 1.49
CA PRO A 66 -0.70 4.76 0.52
C PRO A 66 0.71 5.02 1.08
N LYS A 67 0.79 5.39 2.37
CA LYS A 67 2.06 5.67 3.08
C LYS A 67 2.66 4.43 3.76
N ALA A 68 2.26 3.22 3.36
CA ALA A 68 2.79 1.99 3.93
C ALA A 68 4.31 1.87 3.74
N ARG A 69 4.99 1.43 4.80
CA ARG A 69 6.45 1.26 4.80
C ARG A 69 6.87 0.14 3.85
N ARG A 70 8.10 0.25 3.31
CA ARG A 70 8.72 -0.76 2.42
C ARG A 70 8.68 -2.18 3.01
N LYS A 71 8.94 -2.33 4.33
CA LYS A 71 8.87 -3.63 5.02
C LYS A 71 7.47 -4.26 4.92
N THR A 72 6.44 -3.44 5.06
CA THR A 72 5.03 -3.87 5.01
C THR A 72 4.64 -4.28 3.60
N LYS A 73 4.97 -3.46 2.58
CA LYS A 73 4.74 -3.80 1.17
C LYS A 73 5.44 -5.12 0.80
N LYS A 74 6.69 -5.31 1.24
CA LYS A 74 7.45 -6.55 1.03
C LYS A 74 6.78 -7.78 1.67
N ALA A 75 6.23 -7.64 2.87
CA ALA A 75 5.52 -8.73 3.54
C ALA A 75 4.24 -9.12 2.79
N LEU A 76 3.45 -8.14 2.35
CA LEU A 76 2.25 -8.39 1.55
C LEU A 76 2.60 -9.07 0.22
N LYS A 77 3.61 -8.56 -0.49
CA LYS A 77 4.09 -9.15 -1.74
C LYS A 77 4.52 -10.60 -1.57
N LYS A 78 5.16 -10.94 -0.44
CA LYS A 78 5.53 -12.32 -0.11
C LYS A 78 4.28 -13.20 0.03
N LYS A 79 3.28 -12.76 0.80
CA LYS A 79 2.00 -13.45 0.99
C LYS A 79 1.26 -13.68 -0.34
N LEU A 80 1.23 -12.67 -1.21
CA LEU A 80 0.60 -12.77 -2.53
C LEU A 80 1.32 -13.78 -3.43
N LYS A 81 2.66 -13.81 -3.41
CA LYS A 81 3.45 -14.80 -4.16
C LYS A 81 3.23 -16.23 -3.66
N GLU A 82 3.11 -16.43 -2.35
CA GLU A 82 2.77 -17.74 -1.78
C GLU A 82 1.39 -18.19 -2.27
N ARG A 83 0.36 -17.32 -2.18
CA ARG A 83 -0.98 -17.60 -2.71
C ARG A 83 -0.99 -17.90 -4.22
N MET A 84 -0.15 -17.21 -4.99
CA MET A 84 0.00 -17.43 -6.43
C MET A 84 0.53 -18.84 -6.75
N ASN A 85 1.48 -19.33 -5.94
CA ASN A 85 2.07 -20.65 -6.12
C ASN A 85 1.11 -21.77 -5.69
N ASP A 86 0.30 -21.52 -4.66
CA ASP A 86 -0.67 -22.50 -4.15
C ASP A 86 -1.90 -22.64 -5.07
N THR A 87 -2.16 -21.65 -5.92
CA THR A 87 -3.37 -21.61 -6.76
C THR A 87 -3.16 -22.28 -8.11
N ALA A 88 -4.01 -23.28 -8.41
CA ALA A 88 -4.02 -23.97 -9.69
C ALA A 88 -4.66 -23.15 -10.83
N SER A 89 -5.62 -22.27 -10.53
CA SER A 89 -6.38 -21.50 -11.51
C SER A 89 -5.56 -20.36 -12.14
N GLU A 90 -5.54 -20.32 -13.47
CA GLU A 90 -4.88 -19.27 -14.27
C GLU A 90 -5.48 -17.88 -14.01
N LYS A 91 -6.81 -17.80 -13.87
CA LYS A 91 -7.53 -16.54 -13.66
C LYS A 91 -7.11 -15.87 -12.36
N VAL A 92 -7.16 -16.63 -11.26
CA VAL A 92 -6.76 -16.14 -9.93
C VAL A 92 -5.27 -15.78 -9.92
N ARG A 93 -4.44 -16.54 -10.64
CA ARG A 93 -3.01 -16.22 -10.80
C ARG A 93 -2.81 -14.85 -11.45
N ASN A 94 -3.61 -14.52 -12.46
CA ASN A 94 -3.52 -13.23 -13.16
C ASN A 94 -4.01 -12.07 -12.28
N GLU A 95 -5.11 -12.22 -11.54
CA GLU A 95 -5.58 -11.22 -10.57
C GLU A 95 -4.51 -10.91 -9.49
N ILE A 96 -3.81 -11.96 -9.02
CA ILE A 96 -2.72 -11.80 -8.06
C ILE A 96 -1.52 -11.07 -8.70
N LYS A 97 -1.18 -11.36 -9.97
CA LYS A 97 -0.11 -10.66 -10.69
C LYS A 97 -0.42 -9.18 -10.84
N GLU A 98 -1.65 -8.83 -11.20
CA GLU A 98 -2.11 -7.44 -11.30
C GLU A 98 -1.97 -6.72 -9.96
N SER A 99 -2.42 -7.35 -8.87
CA SER A 99 -2.28 -6.82 -7.51
C SER A 99 -0.82 -6.57 -7.11
N ILE A 100 0.09 -7.47 -7.50
CA ILE A 100 1.54 -7.31 -7.26
C ILE A 100 2.10 -6.14 -8.07
N ASN A 101 1.65 -5.96 -9.31
CA ASN A 101 2.12 -4.88 -10.18
C ASN A 101 1.75 -3.51 -9.61
N ILE A 102 0.50 -3.33 -9.17
CA ILE A 102 0.01 -2.10 -8.52
C ILE A 102 0.87 -1.74 -7.29
N LEU A 103 1.34 -2.73 -6.53
CA LEU A 103 2.21 -2.49 -5.37
C LEU A 103 3.64 -2.05 -5.76
N ASP A 104 4.11 -2.44 -6.96
CA ASP A 104 5.46 -2.17 -7.46
C ASP A 104 5.56 -0.85 -8.25
N GLU A 105 4.47 -0.36 -8.84
CA GLU A 105 4.45 0.85 -9.70
C GLU A 105 4.93 2.16 -9.03
N GLN A 106 5.19 2.16 -7.71
CA GLN A 106 5.83 3.28 -7.03
C GLN A 106 7.37 3.29 -7.14
N ASP A 107 7.93 3.05 -8.33
CA ASP A 107 9.33 3.42 -8.60
C ASP A 107 9.36 4.88 -9.03
N ALA A 108 9.73 5.77 -8.10
CA ALA A 108 9.59 7.22 -8.24
C ALA A 108 10.38 7.81 -9.42
N HIS A 109 11.34 7.06 -9.99
CA HIS A 109 12.12 7.51 -11.14
C HIS A 109 12.36 6.33 -12.09
N PRO A 110 12.03 6.45 -13.39
CA PRO A 110 12.44 5.46 -14.36
C PRO A 110 13.97 5.38 -14.35
N ARG A 111 14.51 4.18 -14.14
CA ARG A 111 15.97 3.99 -14.20
C ARG A 111 16.41 4.14 -15.64
N ARG A 112 17.35 5.06 -15.90
CA ARG A 112 18.04 5.12 -17.18
C ARG A 112 18.72 3.75 -17.44
N PRO A 113 18.59 3.17 -18.65
CA PRO A 113 19.35 1.97 -19.00
C PRO A 113 20.86 2.23 -18.91
N ARG A 114 21.62 1.22 -18.50
CA ARG A 114 23.08 1.30 -18.43
C ARG A 114 23.65 1.42 -19.86
N SER A 115 24.64 2.29 -20.07
CA SER A 115 25.40 2.31 -21.33
C SER A 115 26.18 1.00 -21.50
N LYS A 116 26.16 0.45 -22.71
CA LYS A 116 26.79 -0.84 -23.02
C LYS A 116 28.27 -0.65 -23.34
N TYR A 117 28.63 0.46 -23.98
CA TYR A 117 29.99 0.77 -24.42
C TYR A 117 30.52 2.03 -23.72
N ALA A 118 31.86 2.14 -23.65
CA ALA A 118 32.52 3.32 -23.11
C ALA A 118 32.26 4.53 -24.01
N GLY A 119 31.98 5.70 -23.42
CA GLY A 119 31.75 6.95 -24.16
C GLY A 119 30.30 7.20 -24.63
N GLU A 120 29.38 6.23 -24.52
CA GLU A 120 27.97 6.44 -24.89
C GLU A 120 27.22 7.37 -23.91
N MET A 121 27.71 7.47 -22.67
CA MET A 121 27.13 8.32 -21.64
C MET A 121 27.91 9.63 -21.56
N ILE A 122 27.42 10.64 -22.26
CA ILE A 122 27.86 12.02 -22.09
C ILE A 122 27.00 12.63 -20.98
N GLN A 123 27.63 13.07 -19.89
CA GLN A 123 26.98 13.83 -18.84
C GLN A 123 27.43 15.29 -19.00
N MET A 124 26.45 16.18 -19.15
CA MET A 124 26.69 17.61 -19.13
C MET A 124 26.19 18.14 -17.79
N ASP A 125 27.00 18.95 -17.14
CA ASP A 125 26.53 19.77 -16.03
C ASP A 125 25.63 20.88 -16.59
N ALA A 126 24.40 20.99 -16.09
CA ALA A 126 23.45 22.05 -16.45
C ALA A 126 23.31 23.09 -15.32
N SER A 127 24.27 23.14 -14.40
CA SER A 127 24.35 24.14 -13.35
C SER A 127 24.61 25.52 -13.94
N SER A 128 23.77 26.49 -13.56
CA SER A 128 24.02 27.91 -13.84
C SER A 128 25.10 28.53 -12.94
N PHE A 129 25.54 27.80 -11.90
CA PHE A 129 26.61 28.24 -11.01
C PHE A 129 27.97 28.01 -11.63
N HIS A 130 28.82 29.03 -11.57
CA HIS A 130 30.20 28.96 -12.01
C HIS A 130 31.03 28.38 -10.87
N TRP A 131 31.30 27.08 -10.94
CA TRP A 131 32.06 26.37 -9.90
C TRP A 131 33.55 26.69 -9.94
N ILE A 132 34.04 27.21 -11.07
CA ILE A 132 35.41 27.67 -11.28
C ILE A 132 35.33 29.11 -11.79
N GLU A 133 35.96 30.04 -11.08
CA GLU A 133 36.06 31.43 -11.52
C GLU A 133 37.02 31.52 -12.73
N GLY A 134 36.51 31.88 -13.90
CA GLY A 134 37.33 32.25 -15.07
C GLY A 134 37.26 31.36 -16.32
N GLU A 135 36.40 30.33 -16.37
CA GLU A 135 36.19 29.51 -17.59
C GLU A 135 34.74 29.62 -18.12
N VAL A 136 34.60 29.50 -19.45
CA VAL A 136 33.34 29.54 -20.22
C VAL A 136 32.98 28.14 -20.71
#